data_AF-A0A7S2IL49-F1
#
_entry.id   AF-A0A7S2IL49-F1
#
_cell.length_a   1.000
_cell.length_b   1.000
_cell.length_c   1.000
_cell.angle_alpha   90.00
_cell.angle_beta   90.00
_cell.angle_gamma   90.00
#
_symmetry.space_group_name_H-M   'P 1'
#
loop_
_entity.id
_entity.type
_entity.pdbx_description
1 polymer ?
#
loop_
_entity_poly.entity_id
_entity_poly.type
_entity_poly.pdbx_seq_one_letter_code
_entity_poly.pdbx_strand_id
1 'polypeptide(L)'
;VLQWIQRLIVEGAQEGSLDVAPPILSRVFQELSRGIVNLNNVRKIKEAPFPFPYAQMLAAMMVLHSVSTPWMASQTIRNPVLGGILSFCVTCGFWSLHYI
;
A
#
# COMPACT_ATOMS: atom_id res chain seq x y z
N VAL A 1 14.04 -15.03 16.06
CA VAL A 1 14.99 -13.91 15.87
C VAL A 1 14.87 -12.85 16.96
N LEU A 2 13.75 -12.13 17.13
CA LEU A 2 13.61 -11.12 18.20
C LEU A 2 13.95 -11.67 19.61
N GLN A 3 13.42 -12.85 19.94
CA GLN A 3 13.70 -13.53 21.21
C GLN A 3 15.19 -13.87 21.39
N TRP A 4 15.91 -14.21 20.32
CA TRP A 4 17.33 -14.54 20.38
C TRP A 4 18.17 -13.28 20.64
N ILE A 5 17.79 -12.16 20.01
CA ILE A 5 18.40 -10.85 20.26
C ILE A 5 18.17 -10.44 21.73
N GLN A 6 16.95 -10.58 22.22
CA GLN A 6 16.63 -10.28 23.62
C GLN A 6 17.42 -11.15 24.60
N ARG A 7 17.61 -12.44 24.30
CA ARG A 7 18.45 -13.35 25.09
C ARG A 7 19.92 -12.92 25.13
N LEU A 8 20.51 -12.60 23.98
CA LEU A 8 21.90 -12.13 23.91
C LEU A 8 22.13 -10.84 24.71
N ILE A 9 21.15 -9.94 24.72
CA ILE A 9 21.20 -8.71 25.53
C ILE A 9 21.17 -9.04 27.02
N VAL A 10 20.36 -10.02 27.45
CA VAL A 10 20.30 -10.47 28.84
C VAL A 10 21.59 -11.18 29.25
N GLU A 11 22.11 -12.07 28.41
CA GLU A 11 23.37 -12.80 28.65
C GLU A 11 24.55 -11.84 28.76
N GLY A 12 24.69 -10.88 27.83
CA GLY A 12 25.77 -9.88 27.88
C GLY A 12 25.67 -8.92 29.06
N ALA A 13 24.46 -8.64 29.57
CA ALA A 13 24.28 -7.88 30.80
C ALA A 13 24.66 -8.68 32.06
N GLN A 14 24.42 -9.99 32.08
CA GLN A 14 24.80 -10.87 33.19
C GLN A 14 26.30 -11.13 33.25
N GLU A 15 26.97 -11.24 32.09
CA GLU A 15 28.41 -11.42 31.98
C GLU A 15 29.21 -10.15 32.29
N GLY A 16 28.55 -9.01 32.48
CA GLY A 16 29.18 -7.71 32.73
C GLY A 16 29.78 -7.05 31.48
N SER A 17 29.59 -7.65 30.29
CA SER A 17 30.00 -7.05 29.02
C SER A 17 29.16 -5.82 28.65
N LEU A 18 27.94 -5.72 29.18
CA LEU A 18 27.04 -4.57 29.07
C LEU A 18 26.93 -3.87 30.44
N ASP A 19 27.89 -2.99 30.73
CA ASP A 19 27.86 -2.12 31.92
C ASP A 19 26.94 -0.92 31.71
N VAL A 20 25.62 -1.17 31.76
CA VAL A 20 24.60 -0.16 31.50
C VAL A 20 23.50 -0.27 32.55
N ALA A 21 23.05 0.87 33.08
CA ALA A 21 22.03 0.90 34.11
C ALA A 21 20.72 0.20 33.64
N PRO A 22 20.02 -0.56 34.52
CA PRO A 22 18.79 -1.28 34.17
C PRO A 22 17.70 -0.46 33.45
N PRO A 23 17.49 0.84 33.75
CA PRO A 23 16.52 1.66 33.02
C PRO A 23 16.82 1.83 31.52
N ILE A 24 18.09 1.84 31.13
CA ILE A 24 18.51 1.97 29.72
C ILE A 24 18.26 0.66 28.98
N LEU A 25 18.56 -0.47 29.62
CA LEU A 25 18.29 -1.80 29.06
C LEU A 25 16.79 -2.03 28.83
N SER A 26 15.96 -1.60 29.79
CA SER A 26 14.50 -1.61 29.64
C SER A 26 14.03 -0.80 28.43
N ARG A 27 14.64 0.37 28.18
CA ARG A 27 14.35 1.18 26.98
C ARG A 27 14.71 0.45 25.68
N VAL A 28 15.82 -0.29 25.64
CA VAL A 28 16.19 -1.11 24.46
C VAL A 28 15.12 -2.17 24.17
N PHE A 29 14.62 -2.85 25.19
CA PHE A 29 13.52 -3.82 25.00
C PHE A 29 12.22 -3.17 24.54
N GLN A 30 11.91 -1.97 25.03
CA GLN A 30 10.74 -1.20 24.57
C GLN A 30 10.86 -0.81 23.09
N GLU A 31 12.04 -0.36 22.64
CA GLU A 31 12.27 -0.02 21.23
C GLU A 31 12.23 -1.26 20.33
N LEU A 32 12.76 -2.40 20.77
CA LEU A 32 12.63 -3.68 20.06
C LEU A 32 11.16 -4.12 19.94
N SER A 33 10.38 -3.95 21.02
CA SER A 33 8.94 -4.25 21.03
C SER A 33 8.15 -3.34 20.07
N ARG A 34 8.47 -2.04 20.04
CA ARG A 34 7.89 -1.10 19.06
C ARG A 34 8.26 -1.49 17.62
N GLY A 35 9.52 -1.89 17.39
CA GLY A 35 10.00 -2.33 16.10
C GLY A 35 9.24 -3.54 15.56
N ILE A 36 8.97 -4.56 16.38
CA ILE A 36 8.23 -5.75 15.94
C ILE A 36 6.75 -5.45 15.65
N VAL A 37 6.12 -4.55 16.42
CA VAL A 37 4.75 -4.09 16.14
C VAL A 37 4.70 -3.37 14.78
N ASN A 38 5.67 -2.50 14.49
CA ASN A 38 5.73 -1.80 13.22
C ASN A 38 5.96 -2.77 12.04
N LEU A 39 6.84 -3.75 12.21
CA LEU A 39 7.07 -4.80 11.21
C LEU A 39 5.79 -5.62 10.95
N ASN A 40 5.06 -5.98 12.00
CA ASN A 40 3.77 -6.67 11.87
C ASN A 40 2.71 -5.81 11.19
N ASN A 41 2.70 -4.49 11.42
CA ASN A 41 1.79 -3.58 10.72
C ASN A 41 2.10 -3.49 9.22
N VAL A 42 3.37 -3.38 8.84
CA VAL A 42 3.78 -3.43 7.43
C VAL A 42 3.42 -4.78 6.80
N ARG A 43 3.60 -5.88 7.55
CA ARG A 43 3.20 -7.22 7.10
C ARG A 43 1.71 -7.32 6.83
N LYS A 44 0.85 -6.73 7.68
CA LYS A 44 -0.60 -6.66 7.44
C LYS A 44 -0.93 -5.90 6.15
N ILE A 45 -0.26 -4.77 5.88
CA ILE A 45 -0.47 -3.99 4.65
C ILE A 45 -0.06 -4.82 3.41
N LYS A 46 1.03 -5.59 3.52
CA LYS A 46 1.50 -6.47 2.45
C LYS A 46 0.57 -7.68 2.22
N GLU A 47 0.08 -8.29 3.30
CA GLU A 47 -0.67 -9.55 3.25
C GLU A 47 -2.18 -9.37 3.08
N ALA A 48 -2.73 -8.19 3.37
CA ALA A 48 -4.13 -7.87 3.10
C ALA A 48 -4.25 -7.25 1.71
N PRO A 49 -4.52 -8.06 0.65
CA PRO A 49 -4.76 -7.50 -0.67
C PRO A 49 -6.03 -6.64 -0.66
N PHE A 50 -6.10 -5.72 -1.62
CA PHE A 50 -7.33 -5.00 -1.90
C PHE A 50 -8.48 -5.99 -2.10
N PRO A 51 -9.67 -5.78 -1.51
CA PRO A 51 -10.69 -6.81 -1.51
C PRO A 51 -11.19 -7.06 -2.93
N PHE A 52 -11.19 -8.33 -3.33
CA PHE A 52 -11.53 -8.76 -4.68
C PHE A 52 -12.87 -8.20 -5.22
N PRO A 53 -13.98 -8.17 -4.43
CA PRO A 53 -15.24 -7.62 -4.93
C PRO A 53 -15.15 -6.13 -5.30
N TYR A 54 -14.35 -5.35 -4.56
CA TYR A 54 -14.14 -3.95 -4.89
C TYR A 54 -13.32 -3.79 -6.17
N ALA A 55 -12.32 -4.65 -6.39
CA ALA A 55 -11.55 -4.64 -7.64
C ALA A 55 -12.43 -4.94 -8.85
N GLN A 56 -13.33 -5.92 -8.71
CA GLN A 56 -14.27 -6.27 -9.77
C GLN A 56 -15.27 -5.14 -10.07
N MET A 57 -15.82 -4.50 -9.03
CA MET A 57 -16.72 -3.36 -9.22
C MET A 57 -16.01 -2.22 -9.94
N LEU A 58 -14.78 -1.89 -9.52
CA LEU A 58 -13.99 -0.82 -10.14
C LEU A 58 -13.71 -1.12 -11.62
N ALA A 59 -13.29 -2.35 -11.94
CA ALA A 59 -13.07 -2.78 -13.31
C ALA A 59 -14.36 -2.73 -14.16
N ALA A 60 -15.50 -3.16 -13.60
CA ALA A 60 -16.79 -3.10 -14.29
C ALA A 60 -17.21 -1.65 -14.58
N MET A 61 -17.07 -0.75 -13.60
CA MET A 61 -17.37 0.68 -13.77
C MET A 61 -16.45 1.33 -14.81
N MET A 62 -15.18 0.96 -14.84
CA MET A 62 -14.21 1.42 -15.83
C MET A 62 -14.56 0.99 -17.26
N VAL A 63 -14.98 -0.26 -17.44
CA VAL A 63 -15.46 -0.77 -18.74
C VAL A 63 -16.71 0.02 -19.18
N LEU A 64 -17.70 0.21 -18.29
CA LEU A 64 -18.88 1.00 -18.59
C LEU A 64 -18.54 2.45 -18.98
N HIS A 65 -17.61 3.08 -18.26
CA HIS A 65 -17.11 4.42 -18.57
C HIS A 65 -16.42 4.49 -19.94
N SER A 66 -15.65 3.46 -20.30
CA SER A 66 -14.93 3.41 -21.58
C SER A 66 -15.87 3.34 -22.80
N VAL A 67 -17.08 2.82 -22.63
CA VAL A 67 -18.11 2.76 -23.68
C VAL A 67 -19.00 4.00 -23.66
N SER A 68 -19.38 4.48 -22.48
CA SER A 68 -20.27 5.65 -22.36
C SER A 68 -19.62 6.95 -22.81
N THR A 69 -18.31 7.12 -22.57
CA THR A 69 -17.56 8.33 -22.97
C THR A 69 -17.57 8.59 -24.49
N PRO A 70 -17.17 7.64 -25.36
CA PRO A 70 -17.25 7.85 -26.81
C PRO A 70 -18.70 7.96 -27.31
N TRP A 71 -19.64 7.25 -26.69
CA TRP A 71 -21.07 7.39 -27.00
C TRP A 71 -21.56 8.83 -26.79
N MET A 72 -21.28 9.40 -25.62
CA MET A 72 -21.67 10.78 -25.30
C MET A 72 -20.92 11.81 -26.16
N ALA A 73 -19.62 11.58 -26.41
CA ALA A 73 -18.81 12.44 -27.27
C ALA A 73 -19.40 12.51 -28.69
N SER A 74 -19.89 11.39 -29.24
CA SER A 74 -20.53 11.35 -30.56
C SER A 74 -21.81 12.18 -30.65
N GLN A 75 -22.55 12.33 -29.56
CA GLN A 75 -23.80 13.11 -29.54
C GLN A 75 -23.57 14.61 -29.29
N THR A 76 -22.45 14.95 -28.64
CA THR A 76 -22.20 16.30 -28.14
C THR A 76 -21.27 17.09 -29.06
N ILE A 77 -20.31 16.42 -29.69
CA ILE A 77 -19.23 17.08 -30.45
C ILE A 77 -19.54 16.96 -31.95
N ARG A 78 -19.72 18.12 -32.60
CA ARG A 78 -20.02 18.19 -34.03
C ARG A 78 -18.86 17.75 -34.94
N ASN A 79 -17.62 17.90 -34.46
CA ASN A 79 -16.42 17.45 -35.16
C ASN A 79 -16.03 16.03 -34.69
N PRO A 80 -16.16 15.00 -35.54
CA PRO A 80 -15.91 13.61 -35.15
C PRO A 80 -14.45 13.34 -34.80
N VAL A 81 -13.48 14.04 -35.42
CA VAL A 81 -12.05 13.85 -35.14
C VAL A 81 -11.70 14.34 -33.75
N LEU A 82 -12.19 15.54 -33.39
CA LEU A 82 -11.97 16.11 -32.06
C LEU A 82 -12.67 15.28 -30.98
N GLY A 83 -13.87 14.77 -31.24
CA GLY A 83 -14.59 13.88 -30.32
C GLY A 83 -13.88 12.54 -30.09
N GLY A 84 -13.28 11.97 -31.14
CA GLY A 84 -12.45 10.76 -31.03
C GLY A 84 -11.19 10.99 -30.19
N ILE A 85 -10.46 12.09 -30.44
CA ILE A 85 -9.24 12.41 -29.67
C ILE A 85 -9.56 12.66 -28.19
N LEU A 86 -10.60 13.44 -27.89
CA LEU A 86 -10.98 13.75 -26.51
C LEU A 86 -11.46 12.51 -25.75
N SER A 87 -12.33 11.69 -26.36
CA SER A 87 -12.79 10.44 -25.73
C SER A 87 -11.64 9.47 -25.50
N PHE A 88 -10.71 9.34 -26.45
CA PHE A 88 -9.50 8.53 -26.26
C PHE A 88 -8.63 9.04 -25.12
N CYS A 89 -8.31 10.34 -25.08
CA CYS A 89 -7.48 10.92 -24.01
C CYS A 89 -8.10 10.72 -22.62
N VAL A 90 -9.42 10.94 -22.49
CA VAL A 90 -10.13 10.76 -21.22
C VAL A 90 -10.10 9.29 -20.80
N THR A 91 -10.56 8.38 -21.65
CA THR A 91 -10.60 6.95 -21.33
C THR A 91 -9.20 6.40 -21.05
N CYS A 92 -8.19 6.77 -21.85
CA CYS A 92 -6.79 6.36 -21.63
C CYS A 92 -6.25 6.90 -20.29
N GLY A 93 -6.56 8.15 -19.93
CA GLY A 93 -6.15 8.73 -18.65
C GLY A 93 -6.73 7.97 -17.47
N PHE A 94 -8.03 7.65 -17.49
CA PHE A 94 -8.66 6.86 -16.44
C PHE A 94 -8.08 5.44 -16.34
N TRP A 95 -7.82 4.76 -17.47
CA TRP A 95 -7.18 3.44 -17.46
C TRP A 95 -5.74 3.49 -16.94
N SER A 96 -5.00 4.55 -17.23
CA SER A 96 -3.65 4.74 -16.68
C SER A 96 -3.66 4.92 -15.15
N LEU A 97 -4.65 5.64 -14.61
CA LEU A 97 -4.83 5.81 -13.16
C LEU A 97 -5.25 4.50 -12.48
N HIS A 98 -6.11 3.71 -13.12
CA HIS A 98 -6.53 2.40 -12.58
C HIS A 98 -5.39 1.38 -12.52
N TYR A 99 -4.36 1.54 -13.35
CA TYR A 99 -3.21 0.64 -13.39
C TYR A 99 -2.16 0.94 -12.30
N ILE A 100 -2.15 2.16 -11.75
CA ILE A 100 -1.26 2.59 -10.66
C ILE A 100 -1.77 2.02 -9.33
#